data_AF-A0A3D8L8M5-F1
#
_entry.id   AF-A0A3D8L8M5-F1
#
_cell.length_a   1.000
_cell.length_b   1.000
_cell.length_c   1.000
_cell.angle_alpha   90.00
_cell.angle_beta   90.00
_cell.angle_gamma   90.00
#
_symmetry.space_group_name_H-M   'P 1'
#
loop_
_entity.id
_entity.type
_entity.pdbx_description
1 polymer ?
#
loop_
_entity_poly.entity_id
_entity_poly.type
_entity_poly.pdbx_seq_one_letter_code
_entity_poly.pdbx_strand_id
1 'polypeptide(L)'
;MRYYLLFIFLILHSTTALAQGESTSTEGVKEPFSPIVVAYQNEAQALTFQKENSPYYSDISALFRPQKTGSLKKEASLTASFDFPPLWKDKELFITLTPQSAAFQLLINGKEVVLIEKGVPNRVNITSFLKENRNVIALKVAEPGALIPKSAGKIILTATPKVNVVEFYTYQYRNPLPSKDTDWSIEMDLMFYADSPSLRANTYRYTLYDASLKHVKLDTINIKRLPKPGRNGRMGSRGTRFNGDNFLKWNSETPYLYFLTLQVTTPDSEVVQVLSTKVGFSVVSQRKNKIYLGNRPLGMPLTLNPVFYQIPLSADSLDTPEDLKVSLVSLKEHNVNTIVLPDEATGTDIYDLCDELGLYIIQRLDLPSQEDMSGLSAEEQLQVVNKLITNVGAKVRTLKNHPSIIALSFNRNLTLKGPYQPLMDTLNVIERDILFLYPSSEIDNHVPVIGSQVLNWHSLSQRQRLHLKKRYQPVDFWVDELNMLHLANKYDFTALDNVELSWEIRDNGIIVKEGKIGQINIPPQKTQAVILPFYFSEYSTAEGYTFHFSIKLKEDTDWAEKGHTIAEEEFRYDSSNKEKKLIKTFPYSKEL
;
A
#
# COMPACT_ATOMS: atom_id res chain seq x y z
N MET A 1 14.69 -5.59 -33.46
CA MET A 1 14.08 -6.51 -32.47
C MET A 1 15.09 -7.27 -31.60
N ARG A 2 16.06 -8.04 -32.13
CA ARG A 2 17.04 -8.77 -31.30
C ARG A 2 18.01 -7.89 -30.48
N TYR A 3 18.45 -6.75 -31.02
CA TYR A 3 19.24 -5.76 -30.27
C TYR A 3 18.42 -4.99 -29.22
N TYR A 4 17.11 -4.84 -29.44
CA TYR A 4 16.17 -4.16 -28.54
C TYR A 4 15.83 -5.03 -27.32
N LEU A 5 15.62 -6.34 -27.52
CA LEU A 5 15.48 -7.30 -26.43
C LEU A 5 16.78 -7.45 -25.61
N LEU A 6 17.95 -7.36 -26.24
CA LEU A 6 19.24 -7.35 -25.53
C LEU A 6 19.42 -6.08 -24.68
N PHE A 7 18.99 -4.92 -25.19
CA PHE A 7 19.02 -3.64 -24.47
C PHE A 7 18.03 -3.62 -23.29
N ILE A 8 16.85 -4.25 -23.43
CA ILE A 8 15.84 -4.39 -22.36
C ILE A 8 16.27 -5.42 -21.30
N PHE A 9 16.94 -6.52 -21.71
CA PHE A 9 17.57 -7.45 -20.78
C PHE A 9 18.73 -6.77 -20.02
N LEU A 10 19.46 -5.90 -20.71
CA LEU A 10 20.47 -5.03 -20.12
C LEU A 10 19.85 -4.02 -19.18
N ILE A 11 18.68 -3.40 -19.42
CA ILE A 11 18.07 -2.43 -18.48
C ILE A 11 17.59 -3.08 -17.18
N LEU A 12 16.98 -4.26 -17.25
CA LEU A 12 16.62 -5.04 -16.07
C LEU A 12 17.86 -5.57 -15.31
N HIS A 13 18.98 -5.81 -16.00
CA HIS A 13 20.30 -6.11 -15.41
C HIS A 13 21.19 -4.86 -15.19
N SER A 14 20.78 -3.68 -15.63
CA SER A 14 21.58 -2.45 -15.55
C SER A 14 20.98 -1.47 -14.57
N THR A 15 19.79 -1.72 -14.03
CA THR A 15 19.53 -1.25 -12.66
C THR A 15 20.58 -1.80 -11.69
N THR A 16 21.18 -2.98 -11.95
CA THR A 16 22.35 -3.50 -11.21
C THR A 16 23.72 -3.07 -11.76
N ALA A 17 23.82 -2.48 -12.97
CA ALA A 17 25.12 -2.12 -13.60
C ALA A 17 25.33 -0.60 -13.79
N LEU A 18 24.28 0.20 -13.93
CA LEU A 18 24.34 1.67 -13.98
C LEU A 18 24.71 2.26 -12.62
N ALA A 19 24.44 1.57 -11.51
CA ALA A 19 24.99 1.93 -10.21
C ALA A 19 26.51 1.70 -10.09
N GLN A 20 27.12 0.95 -11.03
CA GLN A 20 28.56 0.71 -11.09
C GLN A 20 29.27 1.51 -12.21
N GLY A 21 28.52 2.17 -13.11
CA GLY A 21 29.05 2.74 -14.34
C GLY A 21 29.51 4.20 -14.28
N GLU A 22 29.01 5.00 -13.33
CA GLU A 22 29.37 6.42 -13.20
C GLU A 22 29.59 6.78 -11.73
N SER A 23 30.64 6.21 -11.14
CA SER A 23 31.21 6.68 -9.88
C SER A 23 32.69 6.95 -10.15
N THR A 24 32.99 8.17 -10.59
CA THR A 24 34.30 8.74 -10.34
C THR A 24 34.45 8.89 -8.82
N SER A 25 35.27 8.04 -8.21
CA SER A 25 35.93 8.21 -6.90
C SER A 25 35.22 7.89 -5.57
N THR A 26 34.11 7.14 -5.51
CA THR A 26 33.54 6.71 -4.21
C THR A 26 33.46 5.18 -4.04
N GLU A 27 34.06 4.66 -2.96
CA GLU A 27 34.22 3.21 -2.65
C GLU A 27 32.89 2.48 -2.30
N GLY A 28 31.76 3.17 -2.15
CA GLY A 28 30.46 2.57 -1.80
C GLY A 28 29.64 2.14 -3.02
N VAL A 29 29.24 0.87 -3.07
CA VAL A 29 28.35 0.36 -4.13
C VAL A 29 26.89 0.70 -3.78
N LYS A 30 26.28 1.60 -4.56
CA LYS A 30 24.82 1.78 -4.56
C LYS A 30 24.17 0.53 -5.13
N GLU A 31 23.19 -0.03 -4.43
CA GLU A 31 22.34 -1.06 -5.03
C GLU A 31 21.10 -0.40 -5.64
N PRO A 32 20.55 -0.94 -6.75
CA PRO A 32 19.20 -0.56 -7.18
C PRO A 32 18.26 -0.74 -6.00
N PHE A 33 17.44 0.27 -5.71
CA PHE A 33 16.62 0.24 -4.53
C PHE A 33 15.71 -1.00 -4.54
N SER A 34 15.84 -1.76 -3.47
CA SER A 34 15.18 -3.02 -3.19
C SER A 34 14.38 -2.84 -1.90
N PRO A 35 13.19 -3.45 -1.75
CA PRO A 35 12.46 -3.41 -0.48
C PRO A 35 13.37 -3.82 0.69
N ILE A 36 13.16 -3.23 1.86
CA ILE A 36 13.93 -3.59 3.06
C ILE A 36 13.50 -5.01 3.46
N VAL A 37 14.30 -5.99 3.03
CA VAL A 37 14.13 -7.39 3.41
C VAL A 37 14.87 -7.63 4.71
N VAL A 38 14.10 -7.85 5.79
CA VAL A 38 14.64 -8.13 7.13
C VAL A 38 14.69 -9.63 7.33
N ALA A 39 15.90 -10.14 7.59
CA ALA A 39 16.11 -11.53 7.96
C ALA A 39 15.75 -11.78 9.43
N TYR A 40 15.32 -12.99 9.75
CA TYR A 40 15.13 -13.49 11.12
C TYR A 40 15.99 -14.73 11.37
N GLN A 41 16.25 -15.06 12.64
CA GLN A 41 17.01 -16.26 12.98
C GLN A 41 16.19 -17.55 12.81
N ASN A 42 14.89 -17.46 13.03
CA ASN A 42 13.98 -18.60 12.98
C ASN A 42 12.56 -18.17 12.57
N GLU A 43 11.73 -19.16 12.28
CA GLU A 43 10.36 -18.96 11.81
C GLU A 43 9.47 -18.32 12.87
N ALA A 44 9.66 -18.64 14.16
CA ALA A 44 8.86 -18.04 15.24
C ALA A 44 9.05 -16.52 15.33
N GLN A 45 10.28 -16.03 15.19
CA GLN A 45 10.55 -14.58 15.11
C GLN A 45 9.95 -13.98 13.84
N ALA A 46 10.09 -14.66 12.70
CA ALA A 46 9.58 -14.18 11.41
C ALA A 46 8.04 -14.05 11.41
N LEU A 47 7.35 -14.94 12.11
CA LEU A 47 5.89 -14.93 12.27
C LEU A 47 5.37 -13.82 13.20
N THR A 48 6.25 -13.04 13.85
CA THR A 48 5.81 -11.81 14.53
C THR A 48 5.48 -10.69 13.56
N PHE A 49 6.00 -10.75 12.32
CA PHE A 49 5.86 -9.70 11.29
C PHE A 49 6.28 -8.30 11.74
N GLN A 50 7.05 -8.21 12.83
CA GLN A 50 7.61 -6.98 13.39
C GLN A 50 9.11 -6.99 13.12
N LYS A 51 9.56 -6.05 12.29
CA LYS A 51 10.98 -5.96 11.88
C LYS A 51 11.88 -5.70 13.08
N GLU A 52 11.35 -5.02 14.08
CA GLU A 52 11.99 -4.65 15.35
C GLU A 52 12.36 -5.87 16.20
N ASN A 53 11.67 -7.00 16.01
CA ASN A 53 11.98 -8.25 16.69
C ASN A 53 13.13 -9.02 16.03
N SER A 54 13.60 -8.56 14.86
CA SER A 54 14.78 -9.15 14.23
C SER A 54 16.06 -8.66 14.91
N PRO A 55 16.96 -9.57 15.32
CA PRO A 55 18.29 -9.18 15.80
C PRO A 55 19.18 -8.61 14.69
N TYR A 56 18.72 -8.59 13.44
CA TYR A 56 19.43 -8.11 12.26
C TYR A 56 18.87 -6.79 11.73
N TYR A 57 18.01 -6.13 12.49
CA TYR A 57 17.40 -4.84 12.17
C TYR A 57 17.67 -3.84 13.28
N SER A 58 17.96 -2.59 12.93
CA SER A 58 18.03 -1.48 13.88
C SER A 58 17.60 -0.19 13.20
N ASP A 59 16.55 0.45 13.71
CA ASP A 59 16.26 1.84 13.40
C ASP A 59 17.17 2.73 14.25
N ILE A 60 18.03 3.52 13.60
CA ILE A 60 19.00 4.40 14.26
C ILE A 60 18.65 5.88 14.07
N SER A 61 17.47 6.19 13.53
CA SER A 61 17.03 7.55 13.22
C SER A 61 17.12 8.47 14.44
N ALA A 62 16.65 7.96 15.59
CA ALA A 62 16.66 8.69 16.85
C ALA A 62 18.05 8.94 17.44
N LEU A 63 19.12 8.36 16.88
CA LEU A 63 20.50 8.58 17.32
C LEU A 63 21.14 9.80 16.64
N PHE A 64 20.60 10.29 15.52
CA PHE A 64 21.21 11.38 14.76
C PHE A 64 21.06 12.72 15.47
N ARG A 65 22.17 13.46 15.56
CA ARG A 65 22.22 14.81 16.14
C ARG A 65 22.92 15.78 15.17
N PRO A 66 22.44 17.03 15.06
CA PRO A 66 23.11 18.03 14.25
C PRO A 66 24.45 18.42 14.88
N GLN A 67 25.51 18.41 14.08
CA GLN A 67 26.82 18.89 14.46
C GLN A 67 27.09 20.24 13.79
N LYS A 68 27.50 21.25 14.58
CA LYS A 68 27.94 22.56 14.09
C LYS A 68 29.46 22.61 14.16
N THR A 69 30.13 22.80 13.02
CA THR A 69 31.59 23.00 12.96
C THR A 69 31.91 24.44 12.52
N GLY A 70 32.74 25.14 13.32
CA GLY A 70 33.39 26.41 12.95
C GLY A 70 32.60 27.70 13.18
N SER A 71 33.33 28.80 13.44
CA SER A 71 32.87 30.15 13.80
C SER A 71 32.23 30.96 12.65
N LEU A 72 32.06 30.38 11.46
CA LEU A 72 31.31 30.96 10.35
C LEU A 72 30.50 29.84 9.67
N LYS A 73 29.17 29.92 9.79
CA LYS A 73 28.16 29.07 9.15
C LYS A 73 28.63 28.54 7.79
N LYS A 74 28.78 27.21 7.61
CA LYS A 74 28.56 26.54 6.30
C LYS A 74 28.63 25.01 6.22
N GLU A 75 29.08 24.27 7.24
CA GLU A 75 29.04 22.80 7.16
C GLU A 75 28.08 22.19 8.17
N ALA A 76 27.03 21.57 7.64
CA ALA A 76 25.83 21.20 8.34
C ALA A 76 25.71 19.67 8.19
N SER A 77 25.99 18.93 9.27
CA SER A 77 25.96 17.46 9.24
C SER A 77 25.11 16.89 10.37
N LEU A 78 24.48 15.75 10.12
CA LEU A 78 23.83 14.93 11.12
C LEU A 78 24.74 13.74 11.41
N THR A 79 25.02 13.49 12.68
CA THR A 79 25.94 12.40 13.08
C THR A 79 25.28 11.47 14.08
N ALA A 80 25.55 10.19 13.96
CA ALA A 80 25.16 9.16 14.91
C ALA A 80 26.35 8.25 15.20
N SER A 81 26.38 7.66 16.39
CA SER A 81 27.28 6.55 16.71
C SER A 81 26.47 5.33 17.07
N PHE A 82 26.97 4.16 16.72
CA PHE A 82 26.42 2.88 17.17
C PHE A 82 27.55 1.90 17.43
N ASP A 83 27.31 0.97 18.36
CA ASP A 83 28.23 -0.13 18.63
C ASP A 83 27.88 -1.30 17.71
N PHE A 84 28.90 -1.93 17.12
CA PHE A 84 28.71 -3.05 16.21
C PHE A 84 28.13 -4.26 16.96
N PRO A 85 26.92 -4.75 16.60
CA PRO A 85 26.33 -5.89 17.30
C PRO A 85 27.15 -7.17 17.04
N PRO A 86 27.50 -7.97 18.06
CA PRO A 86 28.29 -9.19 17.87
C PRO A 86 27.64 -10.20 16.90
N LEU A 87 26.30 -10.26 16.88
CA LEU A 87 25.54 -11.12 15.96
C LEU A 87 25.66 -10.71 14.49
N TRP A 88 26.17 -9.51 14.20
CA TRP A 88 26.36 -9.00 12.84
C TRP A 88 27.74 -9.36 12.28
N LYS A 89 28.59 -10.01 13.09
CA LYS A 89 29.90 -10.50 12.63
C LYS A 89 29.72 -11.47 11.46
N ASP A 90 30.62 -11.35 10.48
CA ASP A 90 30.64 -12.14 9.23
C ASP A 90 29.38 -11.99 8.34
N LYS A 91 28.57 -10.95 8.57
CA LYS A 91 27.43 -10.57 7.73
C LYS A 91 27.75 -9.37 6.86
N GLU A 92 26.89 -9.14 5.88
CA GLU A 92 26.88 -7.91 5.09
C GLU A 92 25.90 -6.93 5.69
N LEU A 93 26.37 -5.71 5.90
CA LEU A 93 25.65 -4.65 6.59
C LEU A 93 25.27 -3.58 5.59
N PHE A 94 24.00 -3.21 5.63
CA PHE A 94 23.40 -2.21 4.76
C PHE A 94 22.84 -1.08 5.60
N ILE A 95 23.01 0.14 5.11
CA ILE A 95 22.26 1.30 5.55
C ILE A 95 21.19 1.61 4.53
N THR A 96 19.96 1.79 5.00
CA THR A 96 18.83 2.25 4.19
C THR A 96 18.35 3.59 4.71
N LEU A 97 18.26 4.56 3.80
CA LEU A 97 17.65 5.85 4.06
C LEU A 97 16.34 5.90 3.27
N THR A 98 15.23 6.18 3.95
CA THR A 98 13.97 6.50 3.28
C THR A 98 14.15 7.76 2.41
N PRO A 99 13.25 8.04 1.46
CA PRO A 99 13.40 9.23 0.61
C PRO A 99 13.58 10.49 1.45
N GLN A 100 14.64 11.23 1.16
CA GLN A 100 15.07 12.38 1.96
C GLN A 100 14.60 13.69 1.34
N SER A 101 14.37 14.71 2.19
CA SER A 101 14.04 16.06 1.75
C SER A 101 15.23 16.85 1.20
N ALA A 102 16.45 16.36 1.44
CA ALA A 102 17.71 16.93 0.98
C ALA A 102 18.67 15.84 0.46
N ALA A 103 19.66 16.24 -0.32
CA ALA A 103 20.76 15.36 -0.71
C ALA A 103 21.86 15.36 0.36
N PHE A 104 22.45 14.19 0.62
CA PHE A 104 23.47 14.00 1.66
C PHE A 104 24.68 13.24 1.13
N GLN A 105 25.89 13.69 1.45
CA GLN A 105 27.07 12.81 1.43
C GLN A 105 27.01 11.89 2.66
N LEU A 106 27.02 10.58 2.43
CA LEU A 106 27.14 9.57 3.47
C LEU A 106 28.60 9.32 3.79
N LEU A 107 28.98 9.49 5.04
CA LEU A 107 30.30 9.14 5.55
C LEU A 107 30.18 8.09 6.66
N ILE A 108 31.08 7.10 6.64
CA ILE A 108 31.21 6.08 7.67
C ILE A 108 32.63 6.13 8.20
N ASN A 109 32.78 6.32 9.51
CA ASN A 109 34.08 6.45 10.19
C ASN A 109 35.00 7.50 9.55
N GLY A 110 34.42 8.60 9.06
CA GLY A 110 35.12 9.70 8.40
C GLY A 110 35.47 9.48 6.92
N LYS A 111 35.18 8.31 6.35
CA LYS A 111 35.37 8.04 4.92
C LYS A 111 34.08 8.31 4.16
N GLU A 112 34.18 8.99 3.02
CA GLU A 112 33.05 9.19 2.10
C GLU A 112 32.68 7.87 1.43
N VAL A 113 31.40 7.49 1.55
CA VAL A 113 30.87 6.25 0.99
C VAL A 113 30.15 6.54 -0.31
N VAL A 114 29.14 7.42 -0.29
CA VAL A 114 28.36 7.77 -1.48
C VAL A 114 27.50 9.03 -1.28
N LEU A 115 27.12 9.68 -2.38
CA LEU A 115 26.08 10.72 -2.43
C LEU A 115 24.66 10.11 -2.44
N ILE A 116 23.88 10.41 -1.41
CA ILE A 116 22.44 10.12 -1.31
C ILE A 116 21.66 11.25 -1.96
N GLU A 117 20.89 10.92 -2.99
CA GLU A 117 20.07 11.88 -3.71
C GLU A 117 18.76 12.19 -2.99
N LYS A 118 18.31 13.44 -3.11
CA LYS A 118 17.00 13.88 -2.63
C LYS A 118 15.87 13.08 -3.29
N GLY A 119 14.86 12.70 -2.51
CA GLY A 119 13.63 12.06 -2.98
C GLY A 119 13.78 10.61 -3.46
N VAL A 120 15.00 10.06 -3.44
CA VAL A 120 15.26 8.68 -3.83
C VAL A 120 15.54 7.87 -2.57
N PRO A 121 14.85 6.74 -2.35
CA PRO A 121 15.24 5.85 -1.27
C PRO A 121 16.55 5.15 -1.65
N ASN A 122 17.49 5.04 -0.72
CA ASN A 122 18.82 4.53 -1.00
C ASN A 122 19.16 3.39 -0.03
N ARG A 123 19.69 2.29 -0.58
CA ARG A 123 20.29 1.20 0.19
C ARG A 123 21.75 1.06 -0.23
N VAL A 124 22.65 1.06 0.75
CA VAL A 124 24.11 1.09 0.51
C VAL A 124 24.76 0.01 1.37
N ASN A 125 25.58 -0.84 0.77
CA ASN A 125 26.41 -1.79 1.50
C ASN A 125 27.57 -1.01 2.15
N ILE A 126 27.67 -1.06 3.49
CA ILE A 126 28.66 -0.34 4.28
C ILE A 126 29.66 -1.27 4.97
N THR A 127 29.61 -2.57 4.71
CA THR A 127 30.38 -3.61 5.41
C THR A 127 31.88 -3.29 5.49
N SER A 128 32.49 -2.87 4.38
CA SER A 128 33.92 -2.59 4.27
C SER A 128 34.37 -1.32 5.02
N PHE A 129 33.44 -0.47 5.45
CA PHE A 129 33.74 0.79 6.14
C PHE A 129 33.65 0.68 7.67
N LEU A 130 33.14 -0.44 8.17
CA LEU A 130 32.86 -0.63 9.60
C LEU A 130 34.05 -1.20 10.35
N LYS A 131 34.08 -0.91 11.65
CA LYS A 131 35.03 -1.42 12.64
C LYS A 131 34.28 -2.32 13.62
N GLU A 132 34.97 -3.28 14.24
CA GLU A 132 34.35 -4.23 15.19
C GLU A 132 33.77 -3.58 16.47
N ASN A 133 34.09 -2.32 16.75
CA ASN A 133 33.65 -1.60 17.95
C ASN A 133 32.64 -0.49 17.58
N ARG A 134 32.87 0.72 18.13
CA ARG A 134 32.06 1.89 17.85
C ARG A 134 32.29 2.40 16.43
N ASN A 135 31.19 2.64 15.73
CA ASN A 135 31.17 3.22 14.40
C ASN A 135 30.47 4.58 14.43
N VAL A 136 30.89 5.48 13.55
CA VAL A 136 30.28 6.80 13.38
C VAL A 136 29.72 6.93 11.97
N ILE A 137 28.46 7.34 11.88
CA ILE A 137 27.77 7.65 10.62
C ILE A 137 27.56 9.14 10.57
N ALA A 138 27.89 9.78 9.45
CA ALA A 138 27.61 11.18 9.21
C ALA A 138 26.88 11.38 7.87
N LEU A 139 25.83 12.20 7.90
CA LEU A 139 25.13 12.69 6.73
C LEU A 139 25.43 14.18 6.58
N LYS A 140 26.33 14.52 5.66
CA LYS A 140 26.70 15.90 5.37
C LYS A 140 25.79 16.42 4.25
N VAL A 141 25.12 17.55 4.46
CA VAL A 141 24.25 18.14 3.43
C VAL A 141 25.11 18.48 2.20
N ALA A 142 24.72 17.97 1.04
CA ALA A 142 25.51 18.11 -0.19
C ALA A 142 25.44 19.52 -0.78
N GLU A 143 24.31 20.22 -0.61
CA GLU A 143 24.10 21.56 -1.14
C GLU A 143 24.70 22.66 -0.23
N PRO A 144 25.66 23.47 -0.73
CA PRO A 144 26.28 24.52 0.07
C PRO A 144 25.26 25.58 0.54
N GLY A 145 25.11 25.74 1.86
CA GLY A 145 24.22 26.75 2.46
C GLY A 145 22.78 26.31 2.68
N ALA A 146 22.41 25.08 2.31
CA ALA A 146 21.10 24.52 2.64
C ALA A 146 20.93 24.34 4.17
N LEU A 147 19.71 24.56 4.66
CA LEU A 147 19.36 24.32 6.07
C LEU A 147 19.39 22.83 6.38
N ILE A 148 19.92 22.44 7.54
CA ILE A 148 19.82 21.06 8.02
C ILE A 148 18.35 20.76 8.28
N PRO A 149 17.75 19.73 7.65
CA PRO A 149 16.42 19.30 8.03
C PRO A 149 16.45 18.79 9.48
N LYS A 150 15.40 19.08 10.27
CA LYS A 150 15.33 18.68 11.69
C LYS A 150 15.46 17.16 11.90
N SER A 151 15.10 16.38 10.88
CA SER A 151 15.24 14.93 10.80
C SER A 151 15.72 14.54 9.40
N ALA A 152 16.51 13.48 9.31
CA ALA A 152 16.89 12.82 8.06
C ALA A 152 16.01 11.57 7.81
N GLY A 153 14.72 11.64 8.15
CA GLY A 153 13.77 10.54 7.95
C GLY A 153 14.14 9.25 8.70
N LYS A 154 13.63 8.11 8.23
CA LYS A 154 14.01 6.80 8.79
C LYS A 154 15.37 6.38 8.21
N ILE A 155 16.30 6.08 9.10
CA ILE A 155 17.64 5.55 8.81
C ILE A 155 17.77 4.20 9.50
N ILE A 156 17.83 3.17 8.68
CA ILE A 156 17.74 1.77 9.11
C ILE A 156 19.06 1.08 8.80
N LEU A 157 19.59 0.35 9.78
CA LEU A 157 20.66 -0.62 9.58
C LEU A 157 20.08 -2.02 9.50
N THR A 158 20.56 -2.80 8.53
CA THR A 158 20.24 -4.23 8.41
C THR A 158 21.50 -5.06 8.23
N ALA A 159 21.51 -6.25 8.82
CA ALA A 159 22.56 -7.25 8.61
C ALA A 159 21.98 -8.46 7.87
N THR A 160 22.70 -8.95 6.88
CA THR A 160 22.25 -10.07 6.04
C THR A 160 23.36 -11.11 5.87
N PRO A 161 23.03 -12.40 5.77
CA PRO A 161 24.04 -13.41 5.43
C PRO A 161 24.69 -13.12 4.07
N LYS A 162 25.94 -13.54 3.85
CA LYS A 162 26.69 -13.36 2.58
C LYS A 162 26.07 -14.04 1.35
N VAL A 163 25.13 -14.96 1.59
CA VAL A 163 24.21 -15.49 0.58
C VAL A 163 22.81 -15.27 1.12
N ASN A 164 22.07 -14.38 0.48
CA ASN A 164 20.74 -14.03 0.95
C ASN A 164 19.77 -13.79 -0.22
N VAL A 165 18.50 -13.97 0.09
CA VAL A 165 17.40 -13.46 -0.72
C VAL A 165 17.30 -11.97 -0.42
N VAL A 166 17.56 -11.14 -1.44
CA VAL A 166 17.43 -9.68 -1.37
C VAL A 166 16.06 -9.20 -1.81
N GLU A 167 15.36 -9.97 -2.64
CA GLU A 167 13.98 -9.66 -3.06
C GLU A 167 13.13 -10.90 -3.04
N PHE A 168 11.90 -10.72 -2.55
CA PHE A 168 10.87 -11.74 -2.46
C PHE A 168 9.58 -11.16 -3.01
N TYR A 169 9.03 -11.76 -4.07
CA TYR A 169 7.80 -11.28 -4.70
C TYR A 169 6.74 -12.35 -4.78
N THR A 170 5.48 -11.97 -4.59
CA THR A 170 4.33 -12.86 -4.76
C THR A 170 3.48 -12.44 -5.96
N TYR A 171 3.36 -13.31 -6.95
CA TYR A 171 2.47 -13.12 -8.09
C TYR A 171 1.21 -13.96 -7.93
N GLN A 172 0.06 -13.35 -8.12
CA GLN A 172 -1.20 -14.04 -7.93
C GLN A 172 -1.92 -14.22 -9.26
N TYR A 173 -2.40 -15.43 -9.51
CA TYR A 173 -3.11 -15.76 -10.73
C TYR A 173 -4.49 -16.33 -10.39
N ARG A 174 -5.51 -15.88 -11.13
CA ARG A 174 -6.81 -16.52 -11.20
C ARG A 174 -6.89 -17.27 -12.53
N ASN A 175 -7.03 -18.60 -12.50
CA ASN A 175 -7.29 -19.37 -13.72
C ASN A 175 -8.69 -18.99 -14.27
N PRO A 176 -8.79 -18.48 -15.51
CA PRO A 176 -10.07 -18.06 -16.08
C PRO A 176 -10.89 -19.22 -16.68
N LEU A 177 -10.36 -20.45 -16.70
CA LEU A 177 -11.04 -21.58 -17.32
C LEU A 177 -12.23 -22.07 -16.46
N PRO A 178 -13.42 -22.29 -17.06
CA PRO A 178 -14.67 -22.53 -16.32
C PRO A 178 -14.87 -23.95 -15.75
N SER A 179 -13.93 -24.88 -15.92
CA SER A 179 -14.16 -26.32 -15.69
C SER A 179 -13.59 -26.91 -14.40
N LYS A 180 -12.88 -26.13 -13.59
CA LYS A 180 -12.47 -26.50 -12.24
C LYS A 180 -12.63 -25.28 -11.35
N ASP A 181 -13.11 -25.50 -10.13
CA ASP A 181 -13.16 -24.46 -9.12
C ASP A 181 -11.83 -23.69 -9.04
N THR A 182 -11.95 -22.41 -8.67
CA THR A 182 -10.96 -21.37 -8.91
C THR A 182 -9.57 -21.70 -8.37
N ASP A 183 -8.68 -22.21 -9.23
CA ASP A 183 -7.26 -22.32 -8.92
C ASP A 183 -6.67 -20.90 -8.81
N TRP A 184 -6.57 -20.42 -7.57
CA TRP A 184 -5.67 -19.33 -7.21
C TRP A 184 -4.29 -19.92 -6.98
N SER A 185 -3.25 -19.28 -7.48
CA SER A 185 -1.88 -19.66 -7.20
C SER A 185 -1.04 -18.44 -6.88
N ILE A 186 -0.17 -18.55 -5.88
CA ILE A 186 0.95 -17.63 -5.69
C ILE A 186 2.15 -18.18 -6.46
N GLU A 187 2.90 -17.35 -7.17
CA GLU A 187 4.23 -17.65 -7.70
C GLU A 187 5.24 -16.74 -7.02
N MET A 188 6.44 -17.27 -6.78
CA MET A 188 7.47 -16.56 -6.05
C MET A 188 8.71 -16.35 -6.90
N ASP A 189 9.07 -15.08 -7.06
CA ASP A 189 10.34 -14.68 -7.65
C ASP A 189 11.31 -14.24 -6.56
N LEU A 190 12.49 -14.84 -6.60
CA LEU A 190 13.55 -14.58 -5.65
C LEU A 190 14.76 -13.96 -6.37
N MET A 191 15.28 -12.87 -5.81
CA MET A 191 16.56 -12.32 -6.21
C MET A 191 17.60 -12.64 -5.16
N PHE A 192 18.76 -13.11 -5.61
CA PHE A 192 19.86 -13.52 -4.74
C PHE A 192 21.03 -12.58 -4.86
N TYR A 193 21.60 -12.28 -3.70
CA TYR A 193 22.94 -11.74 -3.57
C TYR A 193 23.85 -12.84 -3.01
N ALA A 194 25.02 -13.01 -3.62
CA ALA A 194 26.03 -13.97 -3.17
C ALA A 194 27.42 -13.36 -3.35
N ASP A 195 28.15 -13.14 -2.26
CA ASP A 195 29.54 -12.63 -2.30
C ASP A 195 30.59 -13.73 -2.09
N SER A 196 30.16 -14.99 -1.93
CA SER A 196 31.09 -16.10 -1.69
C SER A 196 30.76 -17.36 -2.50
N PRO A 197 31.75 -17.95 -3.22
CA PRO A 197 31.57 -19.19 -3.97
C PRO A 197 31.42 -20.45 -3.09
N SER A 198 31.71 -20.37 -1.79
CA SER A 198 31.78 -21.54 -0.89
C SER A 198 30.48 -21.84 -0.13
N LEU A 199 29.53 -20.91 -0.04
CA LEU A 199 28.25 -21.13 0.63
C LEU A 199 27.18 -21.64 -0.34
N ARG A 200 26.71 -22.86 -0.06
CA ARG A 200 25.65 -23.53 -0.81
C ARG A 200 24.34 -23.31 -0.03
N ALA A 201 23.57 -22.27 -0.30
CA ALA A 201 22.13 -22.39 -0.05
C ALA A 201 21.62 -23.45 -1.05
N ASN A 202 20.92 -24.49 -0.60
CA ASN A 202 20.43 -25.53 -1.52
C ASN A 202 18.91 -25.74 -1.51
N THR A 203 18.18 -25.24 -0.51
CA THR A 203 16.72 -25.37 -0.46
C THR A 203 16.03 -24.09 0.02
N TYR A 204 14.87 -23.84 -0.56
CA TYR A 204 13.87 -22.92 -0.06
C TYR A 204 12.71 -23.71 0.48
N ARG A 205 12.28 -23.40 1.68
CA ARG A 205 11.01 -23.85 2.23
C ARG A 205 10.08 -22.66 2.37
N TYR A 206 8.91 -22.77 1.76
CA TYR A 206 7.85 -21.79 1.87
C TYR A 206 6.76 -22.36 2.75
N THR A 207 6.29 -21.56 3.70
CA THR A 207 5.16 -21.94 4.55
C THR A 207 4.12 -20.83 4.55
N LEU A 208 2.91 -21.17 4.11
CA LEU A 208 1.75 -20.30 4.15
C LEU A 208 0.89 -20.64 5.37
N TYR A 209 0.60 -19.63 6.18
CA TYR A 209 -0.21 -19.73 7.37
C TYR A 209 -1.48 -18.88 7.25
N ASP A 210 -2.55 -19.32 7.90
CA ASP A 210 -3.77 -18.55 8.04
C ASP A 210 -3.66 -17.50 9.17
N ALA A 211 -4.72 -16.71 9.37
CA ALA A 211 -4.75 -15.66 10.39
C ALA A 211 -4.56 -16.19 11.83
N SER A 212 -4.82 -17.48 12.06
CA SER A 212 -4.60 -18.17 13.35
C SER A 212 -3.20 -18.79 13.48
N LEU A 213 -2.31 -18.50 12.54
CA LEU A 213 -0.98 -19.09 12.39
C LEU A 213 -1.00 -20.61 12.24
N LYS A 214 -2.10 -21.18 11.72
CA LYS A 214 -2.16 -22.59 11.36
C LYS A 214 -1.62 -22.77 9.94
N HIS A 215 -0.84 -23.83 9.75
CA HIS A 215 -0.29 -24.19 8.45
C HIS A 215 -1.41 -24.46 7.43
N VAL A 216 -1.44 -23.68 6.36
CA VAL A 216 -2.36 -23.84 5.22
C VAL A 216 -1.66 -24.63 4.13
N LYS A 217 -0.41 -24.28 3.81
CA LYS A 217 0.41 -25.04 2.88
C LYS A 217 1.89 -24.88 3.11
N LEU A 218 2.65 -25.88 2.68
CA LEU A 218 4.11 -25.90 2.69
C LEU A 218 4.60 -26.48 1.37
N ASP A 219 5.71 -25.93 0.86
CA ASP A 219 6.46 -26.53 -0.25
C ASP A 219 7.97 -26.34 -0.04
N THR A 220 8.78 -27.20 -0.65
CA THR A 220 10.24 -27.13 -0.60
C THR A 220 10.85 -27.25 -1.98
N ILE A 221 11.60 -26.24 -2.40
CA ILE A 221 12.27 -26.17 -3.70
C ILE A 221 13.77 -26.35 -3.53
N ASN A 222 14.37 -27.25 -4.30
CA ASN A 222 15.82 -27.39 -4.41
C ASN A 222 16.41 -26.37 -5.40
N ILE A 223 17.47 -25.68 -4.98
CA ILE A 223 18.24 -24.73 -5.77
C ILE A 223 19.21 -25.48 -6.67
N LYS A 224 18.94 -25.47 -7.98
CA LYS A 224 19.79 -26.17 -8.94
C LYS A 224 21.03 -25.37 -9.37
N ARG A 225 20.99 -24.03 -9.30
CA ARG A 225 22.12 -23.13 -9.64
C ARG A 225 22.00 -21.80 -8.87
N LEU A 226 23.06 -21.40 -8.16
CA LEU A 226 23.19 -20.07 -7.58
C LEU A 226 23.84 -19.09 -8.59
N PRO A 227 23.65 -17.76 -8.42
CA PRO A 227 24.42 -16.75 -9.16
C PRO A 227 25.92 -16.89 -8.92
N LYS A 228 26.73 -16.35 -9.84
CA LYS A 228 28.19 -16.24 -9.60
C LYS A 228 28.46 -15.21 -8.49
N PRO A 229 29.54 -15.39 -7.70
CA PRO A 229 29.92 -14.43 -6.65
C PRO A 229 30.05 -13.00 -7.17
N GLY A 230 29.64 -12.02 -6.37
CA GLY A 230 29.72 -10.59 -6.69
C GLY A 230 28.73 -10.13 -7.77
N ARG A 231 27.74 -10.95 -8.14
CA ARG A 231 26.66 -10.58 -9.07
C ARG A 231 25.29 -10.90 -8.49
N ASN A 232 24.40 -9.92 -8.58
CA ASN A 232 22.98 -10.17 -8.43
C ASN A 232 22.52 -11.13 -9.53
N GLY A 233 21.82 -12.18 -9.12
CA GLY A 233 21.18 -13.10 -10.05
C GLY A 233 19.72 -13.29 -9.69
N ARG A 234 18.85 -13.03 -10.66
CA ARG A 234 17.44 -13.42 -10.57
C ARG A 234 17.36 -14.91 -10.84
N MET A 235 16.97 -15.67 -9.84
CA MET A 235 16.56 -17.05 -10.03
C MET A 235 15.05 -17.07 -9.86
N GLY A 236 14.34 -16.95 -10.97
CA GLY A 236 12.91 -17.24 -11.00
C GLY A 236 12.74 -18.72 -10.68
N SER A 237 12.31 -19.05 -9.47
CA SER A 237 11.72 -20.35 -9.24
C SER A 237 10.43 -20.34 -10.05
N ARG A 238 10.29 -21.20 -11.08
CA ARG A 238 8.98 -21.42 -11.71
C ARG A 238 8.05 -21.78 -10.55
N GLY A 239 7.13 -20.88 -10.23
CA GLY A 239 6.56 -20.78 -8.90
C GLY A 239 6.01 -22.08 -8.36
N THR A 240 6.23 -22.32 -7.07
CA THR A 240 5.35 -23.21 -6.28
C THR A 240 3.94 -22.67 -6.42
N ARG A 241 3.06 -23.36 -7.16
CA ARG A 241 1.65 -23.01 -7.18
C ARG A 241 0.96 -23.58 -5.96
N PHE A 242 0.59 -22.71 -5.03
CA PHE A 242 -0.35 -23.06 -3.99
C PHE A 242 -1.75 -23.08 -4.58
N ASN A 243 -2.20 -24.22 -5.09
CA ASN A 243 -3.60 -24.40 -5.49
C ASN A 243 -4.45 -24.68 -4.24
N GLY A 244 -5.62 -24.04 -4.19
CA GLY A 244 -6.60 -24.25 -3.13
C GLY A 244 -7.94 -23.67 -3.54
N ASP A 245 -8.98 -24.50 -3.46
CA ASP A 245 -10.34 -24.13 -3.89
C ASP A 245 -10.99 -23.10 -2.96
N ASN A 246 -10.42 -22.85 -1.77
CA ASN A 246 -11.05 -22.09 -0.67
C ASN A 246 -10.14 -21.04 -0.01
N PHE A 247 -9.13 -20.48 -0.69
CA PHE A 247 -8.40 -19.35 -0.09
C PHE A 247 -9.35 -18.17 0.13
N LEU A 248 -9.40 -17.67 1.36
CA LEU A 248 -10.06 -16.43 1.70
C LEU A 248 -9.39 -15.28 0.95
N LYS A 249 -10.21 -14.30 0.56
CA LYS A 249 -9.83 -13.28 -0.38
C LYS A 249 -9.59 -11.96 0.33
N TRP A 250 -8.62 -11.21 -0.14
CA TRP A 250 -8.38 -9.86 0.35
C TRP A 250 -9.19 -8.86 -0.47
N ASN A 251 -9.89 -7.95 0.21
CA ASN A 251 -10.56 -6.78 -0.34
C ASN A 251 -10.79 -5.75 0.79
N SER A 252 -11.32 -4.56 0.48
CA SER A 252 -11.52 -3.50 1.48
C SER A 252 -12.62 -3.78 2.51
N GLU A 253 -13.49 -4.75 2.24
CA GLU A 253 -14.58 -5.13 3.15
C GLU A 253 -14.18 -6.31 4.04
N THR A 254 -13.41 -7.24 3.48
CA THR A 254 -12.85 -8.41 4.17
C THR A 254 -11.34 -8.50 3.87
N PRO A 255 -10.49 -7.79 4.62
CA PRO A 255 -9.04 -7.69 4.38
C PRO A 255 -8.28 -8.92 4.89
N TYR A 256 -8.65 -10.12 4.44
CA TYR A 256 -8.03 -11.34 4.93
C TYR A 256 -6.57 -11.46 4.48
N LEU A 257 -5.65 -11.56 5.45
CA LEU A 257 -4.22 -11.72 5.22
C LEU A 257 -3.76 -13.11 5.65
N TYR A 258 -3.02 -13.76 4.74
CA TYR A 258 -2.19 -14.90 5.06
C TYR A 258 -0.78 -14.44 5.43
N PHE A 259 -0.05 -15.33 6.06
CA PHE A 259 1.31 -15.10 6.53
C PHE A 259 2.23 -16.08 5.83
N LEU A 260 3.21 -15.56 5.08
CA LEU A 260 4.11 -16.36 4.26
C LEU A 260 5.53 -16.22 4.79
N THR A 261 6.14 -17.36 5.12
CA THR A 261 7.56 -17.43 5.48
C THR A 261 8.36 -18.07 4.36
N LEU A 262 9.60 -17.61 4.20
CA LEU A 262 10.60 -18.21 3.34
C LEU A 262 11.83 -18.53 4.18
N GLN A 263 12.10 -19.81 4.36
CA GLN A 263 13.29 -20.31 5.01
C GLN A 263 14.31 -20.79 3.97
N VAL A 264 15.52 -20.25 4.05
CA VAL A 264 16.67 -20.64 3.23
C VAL A 264 17.56 -21.55 4.06
N THR A 265 17.89 -22.75 3.57
CA THR A 265 18.78 -23.66 4.27
C THR A 265 19.97 -24.15 3.44
N THR A 266 21.03 -24.56 4.14
CA THR A 266 22.20 -25.24 3.57
C THR A 266 21.90 -26.72 3.27
N PRO A 267 22.74 -27.42 2.48
CA PRO A 267 22.68 -28.88 2.32
C PRO A 267 22.63 -29.66 3.62
N ASP A 268 23.26 -29.14 4.67
CA ASP A 268 23.31 -29.75 6.00
C ASP A 268 22.07 -29.39 6.84
N SER A 269 21.04 -28.80 6.22
CA SER A 269 19.77 -28.38 6.84
C SER A 269 19.90 -27.25 7.86
N GLU A 270 20.98 -26.47 7.83
CA GLU A 270 21.14 -25.29 8.68
C GLU A 270 20.39 -24.10 8.10
N VAL A 271 19.70 -23.35 8.97
CA VAL A 271 18.94 -22.16 8.58
C VAL A 271 19.87 -20.98 8.35
N VAL A 272 19.94 -20.50 7.11
CA VAL A 272 20.75 -19.34 6.72
C VAL A 272 19.98 -18.04 6.93
N GLN A 273 18.72 -18.04 6.52
CA GLN A 273 17.86 -16.86 6.51
C GLN A 273 16.41 -17.30 6.63
N VAL A 274 15.63 -16.57 7.42
CA VAL A 274 14.17 -16.64 7.37
C VAL A 274 13.63 -15.26 7.01
N LEU A 275 12.74 -15.21 6.04
CA LEU A 275 11.99 -14.03 5.64
C LEU A 275 10.51 -14.25 5.91
N SER A 276 9.77 -13.16 6.07
CA SER A 276 8.32 -13.21 6.16
C SER A 276 7.66 -12.03 5.46
N THR A 277 6.46 -12.26 4.93
CA THR A 277 5.57 -11.21 4.42
C THR A 277 4.11 -11.59 4.64
N LYS A 278 3.25 -10.58 4.70
CA LYS A 278 1.79 -10.78 4.62
C LYS A 278 1.41 -10.96 3.15
N VAL A 279 0.35 -11.73 2.89
CA VAL A 279 -0.18 -12.00 1.55
C VAL A 279 -1.69 -11.92 1.57
N GLY A 280 -2.26 -10.98 0.83
CA GLY A 280 -3.70 -10.90 0.59
C GLY A 280 -4.06 -11.40 -0.79
N PHE A 281 -4.95 -12.40 -0.90
CA PHE A 281 -5.34 -12.94 -2.20
C PHE A 281 -6.27 -11.99 -2.97
N SER A 282 -5.71 -11.25 -3.92
CA SER A 282 -6.39 -10.23 -4.73
C SER A 282 -5.69 -10.08 -6.08
N VAL A 283 -6.46 -10.06 -7.16
CA VAL A 283 -5.97 -9.78 -8.52
C VAL A 283 -6.71 -8.58 -9.06
N VAL A 284 -5.99 -7.54 -9.45
CA VAL A 284 -6.59 -6.32 -10.00
C VAL A 284 -6.47 -6.35 -11.51
N SER A 285 -7.49 -5.86 -12.21
CA SER A 285 -7.45 -5.69 -13.67
C SER A 285 -8.25 -4.46 -14.10
N GLN A 286 -7.96 -3.95 -15.30
CA GLN A 286 -8.69 -2.84 -15.90
C GLN A 286 -9.36 -3.27 -17.21
N ARG A 287 -10.60 -2.83 -17.43
CA ARG A 287 -11.30 -2.94 -18.71
C ARG A 287 -12.17 -1.71 -18.94
N LYS A 288 -12.06 -1.06 -20.10
CA LYS A 288 -12.87 0.11 -20.49
C LYS A 288 -12.98 1.15 -19.36
N ASN A 289 -11.83 1.62 -18.87
CA ASN A 289 -11.72 2.61 -17.78
C ASN A 289 -12.45 2.23 -16.49
N LYS A 290 -12.54 0.94 -16.17
CA LYS A 290 -13.08 0.45 -14.90
C LYS A 290 -12.11 -0.54 -14.29
N ILE A 291 -11.98 -0.49 -12.97
CA ILE A 291 -11.15 -1.40 -12.18
C ILE A 291 -12.01 -2.58 -11.75
N TYR A 292 -11.46 -3.79 -11.81
CA TYR A 292 -12.10 -5.03 -11.42
C TYR A 292 -11.19 -5.79 -10.47
N LEU A 293 -11.79 -6.42 -9.47
CA LEU A 293 -11.12 -7.37 -8.59
C LEU A 293 -11.46 -8.80 -9.03
N GLY A 294 -10.44 -9.63 -9.15
CA GLY A 294 -10.53 -11.04 -9.54
C GLY A 294 -11.36 -11.89 -8.58
N ASN A 295 -11.73 -11.39 -7.41
CA ASN A 295 -12.59 -12.09 -6.45
C ASN A 295 -14.09 -11.87 -6.67
N ARG A 296 -14.48 -11.07 -7.68
CA ARG A 296 -15.88 -10.75 -7.98
C ARG A 296 -16.49 -11.69 -9.05
N PRO A 297 -17.82 -11.91 -9.04
CA PRO A 297 -18.53 -12.46 -10.19
C PRO A 297 -18.15 -11.70 -11.47
N LEU A 298 -17.92 -12.45 -12.55
CA LEU A 298 -17.37 -11.91 -13.80
C LEU A 298 -18.23 -10.73 -14.32
N GLY A 299 -17.59 -9.57 -14.55
CA GLY A 299 -18.18 -8.46 -15.30
C GLY A 299 -18.66 -7.25 -14.51
N MET A 300 -18.61 -7.27 -13.17
CA MET A 300 -18.99 -6.09 -12.38
C MET A 300 -17.75 -5.26 -11.94
N PRO A 301 -17.74 -3.92 -12.13
CA PRO A 301 -16.60 -3.03 -11.77
C PRO A 301 -16.57 -2.64 -10.30
N LEU A 302 -15.40 -2.69 -9.66
CA LEU A 302 -15.22 -2.44 -8.22
C LEU A 302 -15.78 -1.07 -7.80
N THR A 303 -16.53 -1.02 -6.70
CA THR A 303 -17.05 0.21 -6.13
C THR A 303 -15.94 0.91 -5.33
N LEU A 304 -15.52 2.09 -5.79
CA LEU A 304 -14.50 2.90 -5.11
C LEU A 304 -15.15 4.14 -4.50
N ASN A 305 -14.82 4.38 -3.24
CA ASN A 305 -15.16 5.55 -2.43
C ASN A 305 -13.86 6.31 -2.10
N PRO A 306 -13.27 7.05 -3.06
CA PRO A 306 -11.93 7.59 -2.92
C PRO A 306 -11.87 8.94 -2.20
N VAL A 307 -10.83 9.13 -1.40
CA VAL A 307 -10.37 10.45 -0.92
C VAL A 307 -8.89 10.63 -1.20
N PHE A 308 -8.45 11.88 -1.35
CA PHE A 308 -7.04 12.20 -1.37
C PHE A 308 -6.56 12.32 0.08
N TYR A 309 -5.56 11.52 0.43
CA TYR A 309 -5.03 11.46 1.79
C TYR A 309 -3.59 11.94 1.77
N GLN A 310 -3.35 13.07 2.43
CA GLN A 310 -2.01 13.63 2.57
C GLN A 310 -1.43 13.11 3.88
N ILE A 311 -0.32 12.37 3.80
CA ILE A 311 0.42 12.02 5.01
C ILE A 311 0.93 13.32 5.62
N PRO A 312 0.52 13.70 6.83
CA PRO A 312 1.04 14.88 7.52
C PRO A 312 2.55 14.79 7.64
N LEU A 313 3.27 15.54 6.80
CA LEU A 313 4.71 15.74 6.90
C LEU A 313 4.94 16.84 7.95
N SER A 314 4.82 16.51 9.23
CA SER A 314 5.24 17.45 10.25
C SER A 314 5.98 16.71 11.34
N ALA A 315 7.04 17.35 11.83
CA ALA A 315 7.83 16.90 12.95
C ALA A 315 7.08 17.00 14.30
N ASP A 316 5.75 17.26 14.27
CA ASP A 316 4.93 17.57 15.45
C ASP A 316 3.44 17.13 15.31
N SER A 317 3.00 16.27 14.37
CA SER A 317 1.53 16.06 14.20
C SER A 317 0.99 14.75 13.61
N LEU A 318 1.80 13.70 13.51
CA LEU A 318 1.37 12.29 13.56
C LEU A 318 2.63 11.52 13.96
N ASP A 319 2.98 11.62 15.25
CA ASP A 319 4.33 11.23 15.70
C ASP A 319 4.45 9.72 15.94
N THR A 320 3.38 8.95 15.71
CA THR A 320 3.36 7.50 15.93
C THR A 320 2.53 6.73 14.88
N PRO A 321 2.88 5.47 14.56
CA PRO A 321 2.03 4.57 13.76
C PRO A 321 0.60 4.45 14.29
N GLU A 322 0.41 4.61 15.60
CA GLU A 322 -0.89 4.62 16.27
C GLU A 322 -1.76 5.80 15.83
N ASP A 323 -1.21 7.02 15.75
CA ASP A 323 -1.96 8.20 15.29
C ASP A 323 -2.38 8.04 13.81
N LEU A 324 -1.49 7.47 12.99
CA LEU A 324 -1.81 7.14 11.60
C LEU A 324 -2.94 6.12 11.52
N LYS A 325 -2.91 5.08 12.37
CA LYS A 325 -3.98 4.08 12.44
C LYS A 325 -5.32 4.72 12.82
N VAL A 326 -5.37 5.60 13.82
CA VAL A 326 -6.59 6.32 14.22
C VAL A 326 -7.14 7.15 13.05
N SER A 327 -6.27 7.86 12.33
CA SER A 327 -6.67 8.66 11.16
C SER A 327 -7.25 7.79 10.04
N LEU A 328 -6.63 6.63 9.74
CA LEU A 328 -7.13 5.68 8.73
C LEU A 328 -8.43 4.99 9.16
N VAL A 329 -8.58 4.66 10.44
CA VAL A 329 -9.83 4.13 11.00
C VAL A 329 -10.97 5.12 10.79
N SER A 330 -10.73 6.42 11.02
CA SER A 330 -11.73 7.47 10.78
C SER A 330 -12.21 7.50 9.33
N LEU A 331 -11.37 7.18 8.34
CA LEU A 331 -11.81 7.05 6.95
C LEU A 331 -12.85 5.94 6.80
N LYS A 332 -12.58 4.76 7.36
CA LYS A 332 -13.51 3.61 7.30
C LYS A 332 -14.83 3.91 8.00
N GLU A 333 -14.79 4.58 9.14
CA GLU A 333 -16.00 5.04 9.86
C GLU A 333 -16.88 5.98 9.03
N HIS A 334 -16.29 6.65 8.04
CA HIS A 334 -16.95 7.53 7.06
C HIS A 334 -17.19 6.84 5.70
N ASN A 335 -17.21 5.51 5.67
CA ASN A 335 -17.48 4.69 4.49
C ASN A 335 -16.49 4.89 3.32
N VAL A 336 -15.33 5.50 3.59
CA VAL A 336 -14.22 5.57 2.63
C VAL A 336 -13.58 4.19 2.54
N ASN A 337 -13.35 3.71 1.32
CA ASN A 337 -12.70 2.43 1.07
C ASN A 337 -11.42 2.54 0.22
N THR A 338 -11.12 3.74 -0.28
CA THR A 338 -9.99 3.99 -1.18
C THR A 338 -9.29 5.30 -0.81
N ILE A 339 -7.97 5.29 -0.75
CA ILE A 339 -7.14 6.48 -0.59
C ILE A 339 -6.23 6.68 -1.80
N VAL A 340 -6.09 7.95 -2.20
CA VAL A 340 -5.13 8.37 -3.21
C VAL A 340 -3.99 9.06 -2.50
N LEU A 341 -2.79 8.49 -2.60
CA LEU A 341 -1.59 9.01 -1.95
C LEU A 341 -0.76 9.86 -2.92
N PRO A 342 -0.19 10.99 -2.46
CA PRO A 342 0.82 11.73 -3.22
C PRO A 342 2.13 10.92 -3.36
N ASP A 343 2.97 11.25 -4.33
CA ASP A 343 4.25 10.53 -4.55
C ASP A 343 5.24 10.70 -3.38
N GLU A 344 5.16 11.86 -2.71
CA GLU A 344 5.95 12.22 -1.52
C GLU A 344 5.54 11.45 -0.24
N ALA A 345 4.53 10.58 -0.31
CA ALA A 345 4.20 9.66 0.76
C ALA A 345 5.36 8.66 0.96
N THR A 346 6.10 8.80 2.08
CA THR A 346 7.41 8.17 2.28
C THR A 346 7.48 7.23 3.49
N GLY A 347 6.38 7.00 4.19
CA GLY A 347 6.28 6.03 5.29
C GLY A 347 5.87 4.64 4.80
N THR A 348 6.57 3.59 5.23
CA THR A 348 6.17 2.18 4.96
C THR A 348 4.88 1.80 5.68
N ASP A 349 4.63 2.41 6.83
CA ASP A 349 3.66 1.92 7.80
C ASP A 349 2.21 2.12 7.31
N ILE A 350 1.97 3.09 6.42
CA ILE A 350 0.64 3.32 5.82
C ILE A 350 0.17 2.14 4.98
N TYR A 351 1.07 1.51 4.21
CA TYR A 351 0.72 0.42 3.32
C TYR A 351 0.37 -0.84 4.13
N ASP A 352 1.16 -1.14 5.17
CA ASP A 352 0.89 -2.23 6.11
C ASP A 352 -0.45 -2.03 6.84
N LEU A 353 -0.74 -0.81 7.31
CA LEU A 353 -2.01 -0.48 7.96
C LEU A 353 -3.21 -0.58 7.01
N CYS A 354 -3.06 -0.17 5.75
CA CYS A 354 -4.13 -0.30 4.76
C CYS A 354 -4.37 -1.74 4.33
N ASP A 355 -3.33 -2.58 4.28
CA ASP A 355 -3.48 -4.02 4.09
C ASP A 355 -4.31 -4.65 5.21
N GLU A 356 -4.03 -4.28 6.47
CA GLU A 356 -4.75 -4.80 7.65
C GLU A 356 -6.18 -4.26 7.76
N LEU A 357 -6.35 -2.93 7.66
CA LEU A 357 -7.65 -2.29 7.82
C LEU A 357 -8.57 -2.55 6.63
N GLY A 358 -8.05 -2.90 5.46
CA GLY A 358 -8.82 -3.01 4.23
C GLY A 358 -9.15 -1.64 3.65
N LEU A 359 -8.12 -0.94 3.17
CA LEU A 359 -8.26 0.29 2.38
C LEU A 359 -7.50 0.10 1.07
N TYR A 360 -8.16 0.37 -0.05
CA TYR A 360 -7.47 0.39 -1.34
C TYR A 360 -6.58 1.62 -1.44
N ILE A 361 -5.41 1.47 -2.06
CA ILE A 361 -4.47 2.54 -2.31
C ILE A 361 -4.29 2.70 -3.82
N ILE A 362 -4.39 3.95 -4.26
CA ILE A 362 -3.88 4.38 -5.56
C ILE A 362 -2.70 5.32 -5.31
N GLN A 363 -1.50 4.86 -5.65
CA GLN A 363 -0.28 5.62 -5.48
C GLN A 363 -0.09 6.58 -6.66
N ARG A 364 -0.13 7.89 -6.42
CA ARG A 364 0.21 8.86 -7.46
C ARG A 364 1.72 8.89 -7.67
N LEU A 365 2.13 8.96 -8.93
CA LEU A 365 3.49 9.20 -9.37
C LEU A 365 3.58 10.64 -9.87
N ASP A 366 4.50 11.40 -9.31
CA ASP A 366 4.71 12.79 -9.69
C ASP A 366 5.82 12.85 -10.75
N LEU A 367 5.40 13.12 -11.99
CA LEU A 367 6.31 13.22 -13.13
C LEU A 367 6.36 14.68 -13.62
N PRO A 368 7.55 15.17 -14.06
CA PRO A 368 7.68 16.51 -14.61
C PRO A 368 6.67 16.78 -15.72
N SER A 369 6.13 17.99 -15.77
CA SER A 369 5.21 18.37 -16.83
C SER A 369 5.92 18.44 -18.19
N GLN A 370 5.14 18.50 -19.27
CA GLN A 370 5.72 18.73 -20.61
C GLN A 370 6.42 20.09 -20.70
N GLU A 371 5.95 21.10 -19.95
CA GLU A 371 6.58 22.42 -19.87
C GLU A 371 7.94 22.32 -19.20
N ASP A 372 8.03 21.61 -18.07
CA ASP A 372 9.30 21.37 -17.36
C ASP A 372 10.34 20.68 -18.25
N MET A 373 9.90 19.73 -19.09
CA MET A 373 10.77 19.00 -20.02
C MET A 373 11.19 19.83 -21.24
N SER A 374 10.33 20.73 -21.71
CA SER A 374 10.56 21.49 -22.95
C SER A 374 11.71 22.48 -22.87
N GLY A 375 12.05 22.94 -21.67
CA GLY A 375 13.19 23.84 -21.42
C GLY A 375 14.55 23.15 -21.36
N LEU A 376 14.59 21.81 -21.41
CA LEU A 376 15.81 21.00 -21.28
C LEU A 376 16.34 20.56 -22.64
N SER A 377 17.66 20.40 -22.73
CA SER A 377 18.31 19.72 -23.86
C SER A 377 17.93 18.24 -23.94
N ALA A 378 18.15 17.60 -25.09
CA ALA A 378 17.83 16.17 -25.26
C ALA A 378 18.62 15.27 -24.29
N GLU A 379 19.86 15.65 -23.93
CA GLU A 379 20.68 14.91 -22.96
C GLU A 379 20.13 15.04 -21.54
N GLU A 380 19.73 16.25 -21.13
CA GLU A 380 19.10 16.50 -19.83
C GLU A 380 17.74 15.80 -19.72
N GLN A 381 16.92 15.83 -20.77
CA GLN A 381 15.66 15.08 -20.82
C GLN A 381 15.89 13.58 -20.62
N LEU A 382 16.92 13.01 -21.27
CA LEU A 382 17.26 11.60 -21.12
C LEU A 382 17.71 11.27 -19.69
N GLN A 383 18.52 12.14 -19.06
CA GLN A 383 18.94 11.97 -17.66
C GLN A 383 17.73 11.99 -16.70
N VAL A 384 16.81 12.94 -16.88
CA VAL A 384 15.57 13.01 -16.10
C VAL A 384 14.76 11.72 -16.27
N VAL A 385 14.57 11.26 -17.51
CA VAL A 385 13.78 10.04 -17.80
C VAL A 385 14.42 8.79 -17.20
N ASN A 386 15.75 8.65 -17.26
CA ASN A 386 16.46 7.52 -16.64
C ASN A 386 16.31 7.52 -15.11
N LYS A 387 16.33 8.71 -14.49
CA LYS A 387 16.07 8.85 -13.05
C LYS A 387 14.63 8.46 -12.71
N LEU A 388 13.67 8.88 -13.51
CA LEU A 388 12.25 8.50 -13.35
C LEU A 388 12.05 6.99 -13.47
N ILE A 389 12.67 6.35 -14.45
CA ILE A 389 12.64 4.88 -14.60
C ILE A 389 13.15 4.20 -13.33
N THR A 390 14.26 4.69 -12.78
CA THR A 390 14.85 4.14 -11.56
C THR A 390 13.91 4.31 -10.35
N ASN A 391 13.34 5.50 -10.18
CA ASN A 391 12.44 5.82 -9.07
C ASN A 391 11.12 5.05 -9.14
N VAL A 392 10.51 4.99 -10.32
CA VAL A 392 9.27 4.23 -10.53
C VAL A 392 9.53 2.73 -10.33
N GLY A 393 10.64 2.21 -10.86
CA GLY A 393 11.04 0.82 -10.63
C GLY A 393 11.21 0.49 -9.15
N ALA A 394 11.90 1.36 -8.40
CA ALA A 394 12.06 1.25 -6.94
C ALA A 394 10.71 1.25 -6.20
N LYS A 395 9.80 2.16 -6.59
CA LYS A 395 8.45 2.23 -6.02
C LYS A 395 7.67 0.94 -6.26
N VAL A 396 7.65 0.43 -7.50
CA VAL A 396 6.95 -0.82 -7.82
C VAL A 396 7.51 -2.00 -7.03
N ARG A 397 8.84 -2.13 -6.94
CA ARG A 397 9.48 -3.21 -6.16
C ARG A 397 9.07 -3.18 -4.68
N THR A 398 8.84 -1.99 -4.13
CA THR A 398 8.41 -1.81 -2.74
C THR A 398 6.93 -2.10 -2.55
N LEU A 399 6.10 -1.65 -3.49
CA LEU A 399 4.64 -1.65 -3.34
C LEU A 399 3.96 -2.94 -3.79
N LYS A 400 4.58 -3.71 -4.69
CA LYS A 400 3.88 -4.82 -5.38
C LYS A 400 3.35 -5.94 -4.48
N ASN A 401 3.92 -6.12 -3.30
CA ASN A 401 3.50 -7.18 -2.38
C ASN A 401 2.34 -6.75 -1.47
N HIS A 402 2.02 -5.45 -1.43
CA HIS A 402 0.91 -4.92 -0.65
C HIS A 402 -0.42 -5.14 -1.39
N PRO A 403 -1.33 -6.01 -0.89
CA PRO A 403 -2.62 -6.24 -1.53
C PRO A 403 -3.51 -4.99 -1.59
N SER A 404 -3.29 -4.01 -0.70
CA SER A 404 -3.96 -2.70 -0.73
C SER A 404 -3.67 -1.88 -1.97
N ILE A 405 -2.52 -2.06 -2.61
CA ILE A 405 -2.13 -1.30 -3.79
C ILE A 405 -2.89 -1.84 -5.01
N ILE A 406 -3.92 -1.09 -5.43
CA ILE A 406 -4.73 -1.48 -6.59
C ILE A 406 -4.23 -0.85 -7.89
N ALA A 407 -3.54 0.29 -7.82
CA ALA A 407 -2.92 0.90 -8.99
C ALA A 407 -1.88 1.98 -8.64
N LEU A 408 -1.03 2.30 -9.62
CA LEU A 408 -0.24 3.53 -9.67
C LEU A 408 -0.87 4.47 -10.71
N SER A 409 -1.00 5.76 -10.40
CA SER A 409 -1.59 6.74 -11.32
C SER A 409 -0.63 7.86 -11.67
N PHE A 410 -0.64 8.32 -12.91
CA PHE A 410 0.13 9.49 -13.34
C PHE A 410 -0.64 10.80 -13.17
N ASN A 411 0.09 11.92 -13.22
CA ASN A 411 -0.48 13.26 -13.23
C ASN A 411 -1.42 13.49 -14.42
N ARG A 412 -2.55 14.16 -14.18
CA ARG A 412 -3.66 14.32 -15.13
C ARG A 412 -3.27 14.97 -16.47
N ASN A 413 -2.28 15.86 -16.47
CA ASN A 413 -1.89 16.64 -17.66
C ASN A 413 -0.69 16.04 -18.39
N LEU A 414 -0.28 14.82 -18.04
CA LEU A 414 0.91 14.21 -18.60
C LEU A 414 0.58 13.42 -19.87
N THR A 415 1.25 13.75 -20.97
CA THR A 415 1.30 12.89 -22.15
C THR A 415 2.58 12.07 -22.12
N LEU A 416 2.49 10.75 -22.01
CA LEU A 416 3.64 9.84 -22.06
C LEU A 416 4.10 9.56 -23.50
N LYS A 417 4.51 10.61 -24.21
CA LYS A 417 5.10 10.55 -25.56
C LYS A 417 6.39 11.36 -25.62
N GLY A 418 7.15 11.20 -26.70
CA GLY A 418 8.40 11.93 -26.92
C GLY A 418 9.47 11.51 -25.91
N PRO A 419 10.01 12.43 -25.08
CA PRO A 419 11.08 12.10 -24.13
C PRO A 419 10.70 10.99 -23.15
N TYR A 420 9.41 10.82 -22.84
CA TYR A 420 8.92 9.76 -21.95
C TYR A 420 8.78 8.37 -22.57
N GLN A 421 9.06 8.19 -23.87
CA GLN A 421 8.91 6.89 -24.53
C GLN A 421 9.71 5.75 -23.84
N PRO A 422 10.97 5.95 -23.40
CA PRO A 422 11.71 4.92 -22.67
C PRO A 422 11.06 4.51 -21.34
N LEU A 423 10.43 5.47 -20.65
CA LEU A 423 9.66 5.19 -19.44
C LEU A 423 8.44 4.34 -19.79
N MET A 424 7.67 4.71 -20.83
CA MET A 424 6.50 3.94 -21.26
C MET A 424 6.85 2.50 -21.64
N ASP A 425 7.95 2.31 -22.38
CA ASP A 425 8.42 0.98 -22.75
C ASP A 425 8.80 0.14 -21.51
N THR A 426 9.39 0.78 -20.51
CA THR A 426 9.73 0.14 -19.23
C THR A 426 8.47 -0.22 -18.43
N LEU A 427 7.50 0.69 -18.35
CA LEU A 427 6.23 0.47 -17.68
C LEU A 427 5.48 -0.73 -18.25
N ASN A 428 5.39 -0.85 -19.58
CA ASN A 428 4.73 -1.99 -20.26
C ASN A 428 5.35 -3.35 -19.90
N VAL A 429 6.64 -3.38 -19.53
CA VAL A 429 7.31 -4.60 -19.06
C VAL A 429 6.97 -4.89 -17.60
N ILE A 430 6.87 -3.85 -16.78
CA ILE A 430 6.60 -3.91 -15.33
C ILE A 430 5.09 -4.08 -15.03
N GLU A 431 4.20 -3.71 -15.94
CA GLU A 431 2.74 -3.73 -15.78
C GLU A 431 2.16 -5.14 -15.49
N ARG A 432 2.96 -6.19 -15.66
CA ARG A 432 2.64 -7.55 -15.17
C ARG A 432 2.56 -7.63 -13.64
N ASP A 433 3.24 -6.74 -12.93
CA ASP A 433 3.38 -6.73 -11.48
C ASP A 433 2.36 -5.80 -10.80
N ILE A 434 1.87 -4.77 -11.50
CA ILE A 434 1.02 -3.73 -10.93
C ILE A 434 0.25 -2.97 -12.04
N LEU A 435 -0.96 -2.51 -11.74
CA LEU A 435 -1.78 -1.74 -12.69
C LEU A 435 -1.32 -0.28 -12.76
N PHE A 436 -1.12 0.24 -13.97
CA PHE A 436 -0.89 1.67 -14.22
C PHE A 436 -2.15 2.35 -14.77
N LEU A 437 -2.55 3.46 -14.15
CA LEU A 437 -3.64 4.31 -14.58
C LEU A 437 -3.09 5.49 -15.36
N TYR A 438 -3.28 5.44 -16.67
CA TYR A 438 -2.85 6.47 -17.60
C TYR A 438 -3.88 7.60 -17.73
N PRO A 439 -3.44 8.87 -17.89
CA PRO A 439 -4.34 9.96 -18.24
C PRO A 439 -4.87 9.71 -19.65
N SER A 440 -6.17 9.49 -19.82
CA SER A 440 -6.79 9.32 -21.14
C SER A 440 -7.12 10.68 -21.76
N SER A 441 -6.92 10.81 -23.07
CA SER A 441 -7.37 11.97 -23.87
C SER A 441 -8.90 12.02 -24.02
N GLU A 442 -9.57 10.88 -23.82
CA GLU A 442 -11.01 10.82 -23.61
C GLU A 442 -11.24 10.96 -22.10
N ILE A 443 -11.65 12.16 -21.68
CA ILE A 443 -11.99 12.50 -20.30
C ILE A 443 -13.26 11.72 -19.94
N ASP A 444 -13.12 10.43 -19.62
CA ASP A 444 -14.21 9.65 -19.06
C ASP A 444 -14.08 9.74 -17.53
N ASN A 445 -14.94 10.57 -16.93
CA ASN A 445 -14.99 10.89 -15.50
C ASN A 445 -15.37 9.68 -14.60
N HIS A 446 -15.24 8.45 -15.12
CA HIS A 446 -15.75 7.23 -14.49
C HIS A 446 -14.68 6.40 -13.75
N VAL A 447 -13.39 6.75 -13.86
CA VAL A 447 -12.45 6.48 -12.77
C VAL A 447 -12.34 7.76 -11.95
N PRO A 448 -12.98 7.85 -10.76
CA PRO A 448 -12.98 9.08 -9.97
C PRO A 448 -11.56 9.59 -9.59
N VAL A 449 -10.53 8.78 -9.85
CA VAL A 449 -9.15 9.02 -9.47
C VAL A 449 -8.32 9.65 -10.61
N ILE A 450 -8.75 9.52 -11.87
CA ILE A 450 -7.98 10.00 -13.05
C ILE A 450 -8.52 11.34 -13.58
N GLY A 451 -9.79 11.67 -13.33
CA GLY A 451 -10.46 12.85 -13.94
C GLY A 451 -11.18 13.82 -12.99
N SER A 452 -11.67 13.38 -11.83
CA SER A 452 -12.36 14.25 -10.87
C SER A 452 -11.44 14.80 -9.78
N GLN A 453 -11.77 15.97 -9.23
CA GLN A 453 -11.17 16.43 -7.97
C GLN A 453 -11.54 15.43 -6.87
N VAL A 454 -10.63 14.50 -6.57
CA VAL A 454 -10.76 13.64 -5.39
C VAL A 454 -10.67 14.56 -4.17
N LEU A 455 -11.69 14.52 -3.31
CA LEU A 455 -11.77 15.39 -2.14
C LEU A 455 -10.57 15.13 -1.20
N ASN A 456 -9.87 16.20 -0.80
CA ASN A 456 -8.77 16.09 0.16
C ASN A 456 -9.33 15.96 1.57
N TRP A 457 -9.15 14.79 2.19
CA TRP A 457 -9.68 14.46 3.51
C TRP A 457 -9.36 15.49 4.61
N HIS A 458 -8.14 16.03 4.60
CA HIS A 458 -7.68 16.97 5.63
C HIS A 458 -8.26 18.37 5.46
N SER A 459 -8.77 18.69 4.27
CA SER A 459 -9.45 19.96 3.97
C SER A 459 -10.95 19.95 4.31
N LEU A 460 -11.53 18.76 4.54
CA LEU A 460 -12.96 18.64 4.83
C LEU A 460 -13.27 18.99 6.28
N SER A 461 -14.25 19.89 6.45
CA SER A 461 -14.89 20.12 7.76
C SER A 461 -15.61 18.86 8.26
N GLN A 462 -15.87 18.79 9.56
CA GLN A 462 -16.61 17.67 10.16
C GLN A 462 -17.98 17.45 9.50
N ARG A 463 -18.69 18.54 9.17
CA ARG A 463 -19.95 18.49 8.42
C ARG A 463 -19.78 17.88 7.04
N GLN A 464 -18.78 18.33 6.26
CA GLN A 464 -18.51 17.75 4.94
C GLN A 464 -18.13 16.26 5.03
N ARG A 465 -17.42 15.82 6.07
CA ARG A 465 -17.14 14.39 6.29
C ARG A 465 -18.43 13.60 6.53
N LEU A 466 -19.39 14.12 7.29
CA LEU A 466 -20.70 13.48 7.47
C LEU A 466 -21.50 13.37 6.16
N HIS A 467 -21.42 14.40 5.31
CA HIS A 467 -22.03 14.34 3.97
C HIS A 467 -21.36 13.27 3.11
N LEU A 468 -20.03 13.14 3.19
CA LEU A 468 -19.29 12.10 2.50
C LEU A 468 -19.68 10.71 3.00
N LYS A 469 -19.77 10.52 4.32
CA LYS A 469 -20.25 9.28 4.95
C LYS A 469 -21.62 8.87 4.43
N LYS A 470 -22.54 9.82 4.34
CA LYS A 470 -23.89 9.62 3.78
C LYS A 470 -23.83 9.23 2.30
N ARG A 471 -23.02 9.91 1.49
CA ARG A 471 -22.85 9.64 0.06
C ARG A 471 -22.27 8.24 -0.20
N TYR A 472 -21.33 7.82 0.64
CA TYR A 472 -20.62 6.55 0.53
C TYR A 472 -21.27 5.38 1.28
N GLN A 473 -22.44 5.60 1.90
CA GLN A 473 -23.06 4.56 2.70
C GLN A 473 -23.33 3.25 1.91
N PRO A 474 -23.10 2.09 2.55
CA PRO A 474 -23.18 0.80 1.89
C PRO A 474 -24.61 0.26 1.78
N VAL A 475 -25.62 0.95 2.33
CA VAL A 475 -27.03 0.54 2.24
C VAL A 475 -27.88 1.68 1.72
N ASP A 476 -28.63 1.44 0.64
CA ASP A 476 -29.65 2.38 0.17
C ASP A 476 -31.03 1.96 0.68
N PHE A 477 -31.87 2.96 0.98
CA PHE A 477 -33.22 2.79 1.52
C PHE A 477 -34.26 3.41 0.59
N TRP A 478 -35.39 2.75 0.39
CA TRP A 478 -36.60 3.35 -0.18
C TRP A 478 -37.85 2.65 0.34
N VAL A 479 -39.00 3.29 0.23
CA VAL A 479 -40.29 2.70 0.60
C VAL A 479 -41.14 2.60 -0.64
N ASP A 480 -41.84 1.49 -0.83
CA ASP A 480 -42.77 1.30 -1.93
C ASP A 480 -44.22 1.69 -1.58
N GLU A 481 -45.11 1.57 -2.56
CA GLU A 481 -46.54 1.90 -2.41
C GLU A 481 -47.28 0.97 -1.44
N LEU A 482 -46.71 -0.19 -1.11
CA LEU A 482 -47.26 -1.20 -0.21
C LEU A 482 -46.78 -1.02 1.24
N ASN A 483 -46.13 0.10 1.57
CA ASN A 483 -45.58 0.38 2.90
C ASN A 483 -44.45 -0.59 3.29
N MET A 484 -43.72 -1.11 2.30
CA MET A 484 -42.55 -1.95 2.54
C MET A 484 -41.28 -1.11 2.48
N LEU A 485 -40.40 -1.26 3.47
CA LEU A 485 -39.06 -0.67 3.43
C LEU A 485 -38.13 -1.61 2.66
N HIS A 486 -37.50 -1.10 1.62
CA HIS A 486 -36.50 -1.80 0.84
C HIS A 486 -35.10 -1.34 1.24
N LEU A 487 -34.20 -2.32 1.34
CA LEU A 487 -32.80 -2.15 1.64
C LEU A 487 -31.98 -2.77 0.51
N ALA A 488 -31.12 -1.98 -0.14
CA ALA A 488 -30.15 -2.50 -1.11
C ALA A 488 -28.76 -2.54 -0.50
N ASN A 489 -28.14 -3.72 -0.50
CA ASN A 489 -26.74 -3.90 -0.12
C ASN A 489 -25.82 -3.51 -1.29
N LYS A 490 -25.01 -2.46 -1.10
CA LYS A 490 -24.05 -1.95 -2.08
C LYS A 490 -22.64 -2.48 -1.88
N TYR A 491 -22.39 -3.27 -0.84
CA TYR A 491 -21.13 -3.98 -0.71
C TYR A 491 -20.92 -4.91 -1.90
N ASP A 492 -19.67 -5.03 -2.31
CA ASP A 492 -19.21 -5.86 -3.41
C ASP A 492 -19.00 -7.32 -2.99
N PHE A 493 -18.64 -7.58 -1.72
CA PHE A 493 -18.24 -8.90 -1.23
C PHE A 493 -18.97 -9.34 0.04
N THR A 494 -19.45 -8.40 0.86
CA THR A 494 -19.95 -8.66 2.22
C THR A 494 -21.47 -8.65 2.29
N ALA A 495 -22.05 -9.68 2.95
CA ALA A 495 -23.47 -9.73 3.25
C ALA A 495 -23.82 -8.80 4.44
N LEU A 496 -25.08 -8.37 4.52
CA LEU A 496 -25.58 -7.59 5.66
C LEU A 496 -26.12 -8.51 6.77
N ASP A 497 -25.33 -9.47 7.23
CA ASP A 497 -25.69 -10.43 8.30
C ASP A 497 -25.22 -9.99 9.70
N ASN A 498 -24.07 -9.29 9.78
CA ASN A 498 -23.53 -8.66 11.00
C ASN A 498 -24.11 -7.25 11.29
N VAL A 499 -25.34 -6.97 10.86
CA VAL A 499 -25.98 -5.67 11.11
C VAL A 499 -27.39 -5.81 11.65
N GLU A 500 -27.84 -4.79 12.37
CA GLU A 500 -29.23 -4.62 12.83
C GLU A 500 -29.86 -3.37 12.21
N LEU A 501 -31.15 -3.47 11.85
CA LEU A 501 -31.96 -2.32 11.44
C LEU A 501 -32.77 -1.81 12.62
N SER A 502 -32.53 -0.56 12.98
CA SER A 502 -33.33 0.18 13.95
C SER A 502 -34.17 1.23 13.24
N TRP A 503 -35.35 1.52 13.79
CA TRP A 503 -36.23 2.57 13.32
C TRP A 503 -36.69 3.44 14.47
N GLU A 504 -36.92 4.72 14.19
CA GLU A 504 -37.43 5.71 15.12
C GLU A 504 -38.49 6.56 14.41
N ILE A 505 -39.61 6.81 15.08
CA ILE A 505 -40.61 7.81 14.69
C ILE A 505 -40.41 9.00 15.62
N ARG A 506 -40.18 10.17 15.03
CA ARG A 506 -39.92 11.40 15.76
C ARG A 506 -41.01 12.42 15.48
N ASP A 507 -41.54 13.07 16.51
CA ASP A 507 -42.42 14.24 16.39
C ASP A 507 -41.62 15.49 16.72
N ASN A 508 -41.41 16.38 15.74
CA ASN A 508 -40.60 17.59 15.87
C ASN A 508 -39.21 17.31 16.47
N GLY A 509 -38.60 16.19 16.06
CA GLY A 509 -37.29 15.73 16.52
C GLY A 509 -37.28 14.90 17.80
N ILE A 510 -38.40 14.79 18.52
CA ILE A 510 -38.51 13.99 19.75
C ILE A 510 -38.97 12.57 19.40
N ILE A 511 -38.21 11.54 19.82
CA ILE A 511 -38.58 10.14 19.60
C ILE A 511 -39.88 9.82 20.35
N VAL A 512 -40.91 9.39 19.61
CA VAL A 512 -42.21 8.97 20.16
C VAL A 512 -42.42 7.47 20.11
N LYS A 513 -41.76 6.79 19.17
CA LYS A 513 -41.74 5.33 19.03
C LYS A 513 -40.41 4.92 18.43
N GLU A 514 -39.92 3.75 18.82
CA GLU A 514 -38.72 3.15 18.26
C GLU A 514 -38.82 1.63 18.30
N GLY A 515 -37.97 0.98 17.53
CA GLY A 515 -37.85 -0.47 17.56
C GLY A 515 -36.77 -0.99 16.64
N LYS A 516 -36.67 -2.32 16.59
CA LYS A 516 -35.76 -3.03 15.70
C LYS A 516 -36.56 -3.92 14.77
N ILE A 517 -36.09 -4.02 13.53
CA ILE A 517 -36.59 -5.01 12.57
C ILE A 517 -35.66 -6.22 12.64
N GLY A 518 -36.22 -7.42 12.48
CA GLY A 518 -35.54 -8.70 12.72
C GLY A 518 -34.26 -8.94 11.91
N GLN A 519 -33.73 -10.16 11.95
CA GLN A 519 -32.45 -10.46 11.31
C GLN A 519 -32.47 -10.14 9.81
N ILE A 520 -31.57 -9.24 9.42
CA ILE A 520 -31.26 -8.93 8.02
C ILE A 520 -30.15 -9.87 7.57
N ASN A 521 -30.28 -10.38 6.35
CA ASN A 521 -29.22 -11.11 5.66
C ASN A 521 -29.36 -10.85 4.16
N ILE A 522 -28.78 -9.73 3.71
CA ILE A 522 -28.85 -9.31 2.32
C ILE A 522 -27.49 -9.62 1.68
N PRO A 523 -27.42 -10.57 0.73
CA PRO A 523 -26.18 -10.84 0.02
C PRO A 523 -25.66 -9.58 -0.72
N PRO A 524 -24.36 -9.54 -1.06
CA PRO A 524 -23.77 -8.43 -1.82
C PRO A 524 -24.58 -8.12 -3.09
N GLN A 525 -24.79 -6.83 -3.37
CA GLN A 525 -25.50 -6.36 -4.57
C GLN A 525 -26.96 -6.86 -4.69
N LYS A 526 -27.59 -7.26 -3.58
CA LYS A 526 -29.00 -7.68 -3.51
C LYS A 526 -29.84 -6.69 -2.73
N THR A 527 -31.15 -6.85 -2.87
CA THR A 527 -32.17 -6.07 -2.20
C THR A 527 -33.06 -6.98 -1.38
N GLN A 528 -33.50 -6.51 -0.22
CA GLN A 528 -34.54 -7.15 0.58
C GLN A 528 -35.59 -6.12 0.99
N ALA A 529 -36.86 -6.51 0.90
CA ALA A 529 -37.97 -5.75 1.45
C ALA A 529 -38.31 -6.25 2.86
N VAL A 530 -38.62 -5.34 3.79
CA VAL A 530 -39.02 -5.63 5.16
C VAL A 530 -40.36 -4.96 5.47
N ILE A 531 -41.19 -5.67 6.23
CA ILE A 531 -42.49 -5.17 6.69
C ILE A 531 -42.23 -4.23 7.87
N LEU A 532 -42.82 -3.03 7.80
CA LEU A 532 -42.78 -2.08 8.91
C LEU A 532 -43.89 -2.39 9.93
N PRO A 533 -43.65 -2.23 11.24
CA PRO A 533 -44.66 -2.44 12.28
C PRO A 533 -45.64 -1.26 12.42
N PHE A 534 -45.64 -0.34 11.45
CA PHE A 534 -46.48 0.85 11.40
C PHE A 534 -46.75 1.24 9.95
N TYR A 535 -47.82 2.01 9.73
CA TYR A 535 -48.10 2.63 8.44
C TYR A 535 -47.76 4.12 8.47
N PHE A 536 -47.05 4.63 7.46
CA PHE A 536 -46.73 6.06 7.38
C PHE A 536 -48.00 6.94 7.39
N SER A 537 -49.11 6.44 6.85
CA SER A 537 -50.40 7.14 6.81
C SER A 537 -51.01 7.41 8.19
N GLU A 538 -50.66 6.64 9.23
CA GLU A 538 -51.14 6.87 10.60
C GLU A 538 -50.65 8.21 11.17
N TYR A 539 -49.54 8.74 10.63
CA TYR A 539 -48.89 9.97 11.10
C TYR A 539 -49.03 11.12 10.08
N SER A 540 -49.84 10.91 9.02
CA SER A 540 -49.94 11.80 7.86
C SER A 540 -50.59 13.17 8.10
N THR A 541 -51.23 13.37 9.27
CA THR A 541 -52.00 14.57 9.60
C THR A 541 -51.22 15.64 10.34
N ALA A 542 -49.97 15.38 10.76
CA ALA A 542 -49.16 16.37 11.46
C ALA A 542 -47.83 16.62 10.73
N GLU A 543 -47.51 17.91 10.50
CA GLU A 543 -46.35 18.35 9.71
C GLU A 543 -44.99 18.05 10.37
N GLY A 544 -44.97 17.54 11.60
CA GLY A 544 -43.77 17.35 12.43
C GLY A 544 -43.18 15.94 12.44
N TYR A 545 -43.82 14.93 11.85
CA TYR A 545 -43.34 13.54 11.95
C TYR A 545 -42.20 13.21 10.96
N THR A 546 -41.09 12.69 11.46
CA THR A 546 -40.02 12.08 10.67
C THR A 546 -39.79 10.62 11.06
N PHE A 547 -39.33 9.83 10.09
CA PHE A 547 -39.10 8.40 10.21
C PHE A 547 -37.64 8.12 9.92
N HIS A 548 -36.88 7.85 10.96
CA HIS A 548 -35.45 7.57 10.88
C HIS A 548 -35.21 6.07 10.87
N PHE A 549 -34.33 5.62 9.99
CA PHE A 549 -33.88 4.24 9.89
C PHE A 549 -32.36 4.23 9.97
N SER A 550 -31.79 3.30 10.73
CA SER A 550 -30.34 3.13 10.83
C SER A 550 -29.94 1.67 10.79
N ILE A 551 -28.82 1.41 10.10
CA ILE A 551 -28.14 0.12 10.06
C ILE A 551 -26.90 0.25 10.93
N LYS A 552 -26.84 -0.58 11.98
CA LYS A 552 -25.77 -0.57 12.99
C LYS A 552 -25.07 -1.93 13.06
N LEU A 553 -23.78 -1.91 13.37
CA LEU A 553 -23.00 -3.14 13.58
C LEU A 553 -23.48 -3.92 14.81
N LYS A 554 -23.60 -5.25 14.71
CA LYS A 554 -23.96 -6.12 15.84
C LYS A 554 -22.77 -6.54 16.70
N GLU A 555 -21.59 -6.55 16.11
CA GLU A 555 -20.32 -6.97 16.71
C GLU A 555 -19.23 -5.95 16.40
N ASP A 556 -18.14 -6.00 17.17
CA ASP A 556 -16.95 -5.17 16.93
C ASP A 556 -16.27 -5.59 15.62
N THR A 557 -15.63 -4.62 14.98
CA THR A 557 -14.75 -4.80 13.82
C THR A 557 -13.41 -4.15 14.11
N ASP A 558 -12.39 -4.42 13.29
CA ASP A 558 -11.06 -3.82 13.45
C ASP A 558 -11.04 -2.29 13.35
N TRP A 559 -12.12 -1.67 12.85
CA TRP A 559 -12.24 -0.23 12.61
C TRP A 559 -13.44 0.44 13.28
N ALA A 560 -14.35 -0.29 13.92
CA ALA A 560 -15.49 0.28 14.62
C ALA A 560 -16.07 -0.68 15.65
N GLU A 561 -16.52 -0.11 16.77
CA GLU A 561 -17.21 -0.84 17.83
C GLU A 561 -18.64 -1.20 17.43
N LYS A 562 -19.19 -2.21 18.11
CA LYS A 562 -20.60 -2.57 18.07
C LYS A 562 -21.49 -1.34 18.27
N GLY A 563 -22.54 -1.23 17.45
CA GLY A 563 -23.49 -0.12 17.48
C GLY A 563 -23.11 1.05 16.57
N HIS A 564 -21.94 1.04 15.94
CA HIS A 564 -21.58 2.04 14.92
C HIS A 564 -22.58 2.05 13.75
N THR A 565 -23.07 3.23 13.41
CA THR A 565 -23.99 3.44 12.27
C THR A 565 -23.22 3.48 10.96
N ILE A 566 -23.46 2.50 10.08
CA ILE A 566 -22.84 2.44 8.76
C ILE A 566 -23.69 3.11 7.68
N ALA A 567 -25.01 3.11 7.86
CA ALA A 567 -25.96 3.72 6.95
C ALA A 567 -27.20 4.17 7.72
N GLU A 568 -27.81 5.26 7.28
CA GLU A 568 -29.05 5.75 7.85
C GLU A 568 -29.88 6.45 6.78
N GLU A 569 -31.18 6.61 7.01
CA GLU A 569 -32.07 7.39 6.15
C GLU A 569 -33.19 8.00 6.97
N GLU A 570 -33.65 9.17 6.57
CA GLU A 570 -34.82 9.81 7.15
C GLU A 570 -35.85 10.09 6.06
N PHE A 571 -37.10 9.74 6.34
CA PHE A 571 -38.25 10.05 5.51
C PHE A 571 -39.20 10.98 6.24
N ARG A 572 -39.88 11.83 5.48
CA ARG A 572 -41.05 12.59 5.93
C ARG A 572 -42.23 12.29 5.04
N TYR A 573 -43.41 12.14 5.64
CA TYR A 573 -44.65 11.97 4.90
C TYR A 573 -45.15 13.35 4.42
N ASP A 574 -45.36 13.50 3.11
CA ASP A 574 -45.93 14.71 2.51
C ASP A 574 -47.35 14.39 2.00
N SER A 575 -48.35 14.79 2.79
CA SER A 575 -49.77 14.61 2.48
C SER A 575 -50.26 15.51 1.34
N SER A 576 -49.50 16.52 0.95
CA SER A 576 -49.85 17.44 -0.14
C SER A 576 -49.42 16.93 -1.53
N ASN A 577 -48.46 16.01 -1.57
CA ASN A 577 -47.94 15.45 -2.82
C ASN A 577 -48.75 14.23 -3.27
N LYS A 578 -49.50 14.40 -4.38
CA LYS A 578 -50.37 13.35 -4.94
C LYS A 578 -49.62 12.17 -5.56
N GLU A 579 -48.34 12.33 -5.91
CA GLU A 579 -47.55 11.31 -6.64
C GLU A 579 -46.48 10.64 -5.77
N LYS A 580 -45.88 11.34 -4.81
CA LYS A 580 -44.87 10.78 -3.89
C LYS A 580 -45.13 11.22 -2.46
N LYS A 581 -45.73 10.32 -1.67
CA LYS A 581 -46.11 10.56 -0.28
C LYS A 581 -44.93 10.57 0.70
N LEU A 582 -43.74 10.09 0.31
CA LEU A 582 -42.57 10.05 1.17
C LEU A 582 -41.39 10.76 0.52
N ILE A 583 -40.78 11.69 1.25
CA ILE A 583 -39.65 12.50 0.82
C ILE A 583 -38.45 12.16 1.72
N LYS A 584 -37.29 11.91 1.13
CA LYS A 584 -36.03 11.79 1.89
C LYS A 584 -35.64 13.17 2.42
N THR A 585 -35.45 13.29 3.72
CA THR A 585 -35.20 14.58 4.39
C THR A 585 -33.79 14.74 4.95
N PHE A 586 -32.90 13.77 4.75
CA PHE A 586 -31.56 13.81 5.33
C PHE A 586 -30.79 15.07 4.89
N PRO A 587 -30.28 15.89 5.84
CA PRO A 587 -29.91 17.30 5.61
C PRO A 587 -28.69 17.52 4.71
N TYR A 588 -27.98 16.47 4.33
CA TYR A 588 -26.63 16.54 3.77
C TYR A 588 -26.54 16.29 2.27
N SER A 589 -27.67 16.04 1.60
CA SER A 589 -27.69 15.50 0.24
C SER A 589 -27.42 16.52 -0.89
N LYS A 590 -27.19 17.81 -0.60
CA LYS A 590 -27.09 18.87 -1.63
C LYS A 590 -25.79 19.70 -1.66
N GLU A 591 -24.83 19.47 -0.75
CA GLU A 591 -23.67 20.38 -0.60
C GLU A 591 -22.29 19.81 -1.02
N LEU A 592 -22.19 18.62 -1.63
CA LEU A 592 -20.91 18.03 -2.07
C LEU A 592 -20.91 17.37 -3.45
#